data_AF-A0A1C3N6X0-F1
#
_entry.id   AF-A0A1C3N6X0-F1
#
_cell.length_a   1.000
_cell.length_b   1.000
_cell.length_c   1.000
_cell.angle_alpha   90.00
_cell.angle_beta   90.00
_cell.angle_gamma   90.00
#
_symmetry.space_group_name_H-M   'P 1'
#
loop_
_entity.id
_entity.type
_entity.pdbx_description
1 polymer ?
#
loop_
_entity_poly.entity_id
_entity_poly.type
_entity_poly.pdbx_seq_one_letter_code
_entity_poly.pdbx_strand_id
1 'polypeptide(L)'
;MSAATPEAAELLQRAAGVIAANHRGDPGGAEELLAAFPSEQARTLGFYLLADLALGLVRAQSGQSIDDLVRELSLLVATTAGSPPATP
;
A
#
# COMPACT_ATOMS: atom_id res chain seq x y z
N MET A 1 -1.35 9.29 -16.67
CA MET A 1 -0.85 7.99 -16.19
C MET A 1 -0.06 7.37 -17.32
N SER A 2 1.27 7.31 -17.22
CA SER A 2 2.03 6.46 -18.14
C SER A 2 1.52 5.03 -17.94
N ALA A 3 1.24 4.30 -19.02
CA ALA A 3 0.77 2.92 -18.90
C ALA A 3 1.82 2.15 -18.08
N ALA A 4 1.39 1.54 -16.96
CA ALA A 4 2.28 0.69 -16.19
C ALA A 4 2.81 -0.40 -17.12
N THR A 5 4.13 -0.64 -17.09
CA THR A 5 4.68 -1.80 -17.78
C THR A 5 4.06 -3.06 -17.19
N PRO A 6 3.95 -4.17 -17.95
CA PRO A 6 3.43 -5.43 -17.41
C PRO A 6 4.13 -5.84 -16.10
N GLU A 7 5.45 -5.66 -16.04
CA GLU A 7 6.25 -5.90 -14.83
C GLU A 7 5.80 -5.02 -13.65
N ALA A 8 5.60 -3.72 -13.85
CA ALA A 8 5.12 -2.83 -12.79
C ALA A 8 3.71 -3.21 -12.31
N ALA A 9 2.84 -3.68 -13.22
CA ALA A 9 1.51 -4.17 -12.86
C ALA A 9 1.58 -5.44 -12.01
N GLU A 10 2.47 -6.37 -12.31
CA GLU A 10 2.68 -7.59 -11.50
C GLU A 10 3.20 -7.25 -10.10
N LEU A 11 4.16 -6.31 -9.98
CA LEU A 11 4.67 -5.85 -8.68
C LEU A 11 3.57 -5.20 -7.83
N LEU A 12 2.74 -4.35 -8.46
CA LEU A 12 1.58 -3.72 -7.84
C LEU A 12 0.56 -4.77 -7.36
N GLN A 13 0.20 -5.72 -8.23
CA GLN A 13 -0.75 -6.78 -7.90
C GLN A 13 -0.25 -7.66 -6.76
N ARG A 14 1.04 -7.99 -6.74
CA ARG A 14 1.67 -8.73 -5.64
C ARG A 14 1.59 -7.94 -4.33
N ALA A 15 1.90 -6.63 -4.35
CA ALA A 15 1.77 -5.76 -3.17
C ALA A 15 0.32 -5.71 -2.67
N ALA A 16 -0.65 -5.58 -3.57
CA ALA A 16 -2.08 -5.63 -3.21
C ALA A 16 -2.47 -6.99 -2.60
N GLY A 17 -1.90 -8.09 -3.11
CA GLY A 17 -2.04 -9.43 -2.56
C GLY A 17 -1.58 -9.53 -1.10
N VAL A 18 -0.44 -8.90 -0.75
CA VAL A 18 0.06 -8.87 0.64
C VAL A 18 -0.95 -8.18 1.57
N ILE A 19 -1.49 -7.03 1.15
CA ILE A 19 -2.51 -6.31 1.93
C ILE A 19 -3.77 -7.17 2.11
N ALA A 20 -4.21 -7.84 1.05
CA ALA A 20 -5.38 -8.71 1.10
C ALA A 20 -5.17 -9.94 2.00
N ALA A 21 -3.97 -10.54 2.00
CA ALA A 21 -3.64 -11.67 2.88
C ALA A 21 -3.64 -11.24 4.36
N ASN A 22 -3.02 -10.09 4.68
CA ASN A 22 -3.04 -9.52 6.03
C ASN A 22 -4.48 -9.27 6.52
N HIS A 23 -5.34 -8.68 5.69
CA HIS A 23 -6.73 -8.41 6.04
C HIS A 23 -7.57 -9.69 6.24
N ARG A 24 -7.17 -10.82 5.64
CA ARG A 24 -7.81 -12.12 5.85
C ARG A 24 -7.26 -12.88 7.06
N GLY A 25 -6.26 -12.36 7.75
CA GLY A 25 -5.59 -13.08 8.84
C GLY A 25 -4.71 -14.24 8.36
N ASP A 26 -4.15 -14.12 7.15
CA ASP A 26 -3.26 -15.11 6.54
C ASP A 26 -1.81 -14.59 6.50
N PRO A 27 -1.06 -14.71 7.62
CA PRO A 27 0.31 -14.21 7.69
C PRO A 27 1.27 -15.02 6.80
N GLY A 28 1.03 -16.32 6.63
CA GLY A 28 1.85 -17.18 5.77
C GLY A 28 1.75 -16.77 4.30
N GLY A 29 0.53 -16.55 3.80
CA GLY A 29 0.33 -16.04 2.44
C GLY A 29 0.91 -14.64 2.23
N ALA A 30 0.87 -13.77 3.25
CA ALA A 30 1.51 -12.46 3.18
C ALA A 30 3.04 -12.57 3.07
N GLU A 31 3.66 -13.46 3.86
CA GLU A 31 5.10 -13.72 3.82
C GLU A 31 5.56 -14.32 2.48
N GLU A 32 4.81 -15.29 1.94
CA GLU A 32 5.10 -15.87 0.62
C GLU A 32 5.06 -14.82 -0.49
N LEU A 33 4.06 -13.94 -0.47
CA LEU A 33 3.94 -12.86 -1.44
C LEU A 33 5.06 -11.81 -1.28
N LEU A 34 5.48 -11.51 -0.04
CA LEU A 34 6.61 -10.62 0.23
C LEU A 34 7.95 -11.22 -0.26
N ALA A 35 8.12 -12.53 -0.11
CA ALA A 35 9.30 -13.26 -0.58
C ALA A 35 9.34 -13.37 -2.11
N ALA A 36 8.19 -13.36 -2.79
CA ALA A 36 8.09 -13.49 -4.24
C ALA A 36 8.50 -12.23 -5.03
N PHE A 37 8.87 -11.13 -4.36
CA PHE A 37 9.47 -9.98 -5.03
C PHE A 37 10.91 -10.29 -5.45
N PRO A 38 11.31 -9.97 -6.70
CA PRO A 38 12.64 -10.33 -7.22
C PRO A 38 13.79 -9.54 -6.56
N SER A 39 13.48 -8.40 -5.96
CA SER A 39 14.44 -7.58 -5.20
C SER A 39 13.70 -6.66 -4.22
N GLU A 40 14.44 -6.08 -3.28
CA GLU A 40 13.91 -5.04 -2.41
C GLU A 40 13.46 -3.81 -3.20
N GLN A 41 14.20 -3.43 -4.25
CA GLN A 41 13.81 -2.31 -5.11
C GLN A 41 12.48 -2.57 -5.82
N ALA A 42 12.25 -3.80 -6.31
CA ALA A 42 10.99 -4.19 -6.93
C ALA A 42 9.84 -4.22 -5.92
N ARG A 43 10.11 -4.65 -4.68
CA ARG A 43 9.15 -4.59 -3.56
C ARG A 43 8.75 -3.15 -3.26
N THR A 44 9.72 -2.27 -3.10
CA THR A 44 9.50 -0.83 -2.86
C THR A 44 8.69 -0.20 -3.99
N LEU A 45 9.01 -0.51 -5.24
CA LEU A 45 8.25 -0.04 -6.40
C LEU A 45 6.80 -0.52 -6.35
N GLY A 46 6.55 -1.80 -6.07
CA GLY A 46 5.21 -2.36 -5.97
C GLY A 46 4.34 -1.66 -4.92
N PHE A 47 4.87 -1.44 -3.72
CA PHE A 47 4.14 -0.72 -2.66
C PHE A 47 4.00 0.78 -2.94
N TYR A 48 4.99 1.42 -3.56
CA TYR A 48 4.90 2.82 -3.99
C TYR A 48 3.75 3.01 -4.99
N LEU A 49 3.69 2.16 -6.03
CA LEU A 49 2.62 2.22 -7.02
C LEU A 49 1.25 1.93 -6.39
N LEU A 50 1.19 1.03 -5.41
CA LEU A 50 -0.05 0.75 -4.68
C LEU A 50 -0.54 1.96 -3.89
N ALA A 51 0.36 2.64 -3.19
CA ALA A 51 0.04 3.84 -2.43
C ALA A 51 -0.44 4.98 -3.34
N ASP A 52 0.24 5.22 -4.46
CA ASP A 52 -0.14 6.24 -5.44
C ASP A 52 -1.53 5.94 -6.04
N LEU A 53 -1.79 4.68 -6.42
CA LEU A 53 -3.09 4.28 -6.95
C LEU A 53 -4.20 4.42 -5.90
N ALA A 54 -3.94 4.00 -4.65
CA ALA A 54 -4.91 4.11 -3.57
C ALA A 54 -5.26 5.58 -3.25
N LEU A 55 -4.25 6.46 -3.18
CA LEU A 55 -4.47 7.90 -3.01
C LEU A 55 -5.22 8.49 -4.22
N GLY A 56 -4.91 8.05 -5.43
CA GLY A 56 -5.65 8.43 -6.65
C GLY A 56 -7.13 8.06 -6.60
N LEU A 57 -7.46 6.86 -6.10
CA LEU A 57 -8.85 6.42 -5.92
C LEU A 57 -9.59 7.26 -4.87
N VAL A 58 -8.97 7.51 -3.71
CA VAL A 58 -9.57 8.35 -2.66
C VAL A 58 -9.76 9.78 -3.16
N ARG A 59 -8.78 10.32 -3.91
CA ARG A 59 -8.89 11.62 -4.56
C ARG A 59 -10.06 11.70 -5.52
N ALA A 60 -10.21 10.69 -6.39
CA ALA A 60 -11.31 10.64 -7.35
C ALA A 60 -12.68 10.58 -6.67
N GLN A 61 -12.77 9.92 -5.51
CA GLN A 61 -14.02 9.77 -4.77
C GLN A 61 -14.37 10.95 -3.87
N SER A 62 -13.36 11.61 -3.28
CA SER A 62 -13.53 12.71 -2.31
C SER A 62 -13.58 14.10 -2.95
N GLY A 63 -12.96 14.27 -4.13
CA GLY A 63 -12.75 15.58 -4.75
C GLY A 63 -11.67 16.44 -4.06
N GLN A 64 -10.97 15.91 -3.06
CA GLN A 64 -9.90 16.61 -2.35
C GLN A 64 -8.65 16.81 -3.22
N SER A 65 -7.78 17.74 -2.85
CA SER A 65 -6.45 17.84 -3.45
C SER A 65 -5.54 16.73 -2.92
N ILE A 66 -4.46 16.41 -3.66
CA ILE A 66 -3.48 15.43 -3.18
C ILE A 66 -2.78 15.91 -1.90
N ASP A 67 -2.53 17.21 -1.78
CA ASP A 67 -1.88 17.82 -0.61
C ASP A 67 -2.76 17.68 0.65
N ASP A 68 -4.07 17.83 0.50
CA ASP A 68 -5.01 17.62 1.61
C ASP A 68 -5.02 16.15 2.06
N LEU A 69 -5.03 15.21 1.11
CA LEU A 69 -4.97 13.77 1.42
C LEU A 69 -3.66 13.38 2.11
N VAL A 70 -2.53 13.91 1.66
CA VAL A 70 -1.22 13.66 2.28
C VAL A 70 -1.15 14.25 3.69
N ARG A 71 -1.72 15.44 3.90
CA ARG A 71 -1.84 16.04 5.24
C ARG A 71 -2.68 15.16 6.17
N GLU A 72 -3.85 14.70 5.72
CA GLU A 72 -4.72 13.81 6.51
C GLU A 72 -4.04 12.48 6.82
N LEU A 73 -3.37 11.86 5.84
CA LEU A 73 -2.59 10.65 6.04
C LEU A 73 -1.49 10.86 7.09
N SER A 74 -0.80 12.00 7.05
CA SER A 74 0.25 12.33 8.03
C SER A 74 -0.31 12.44 9.45
N LEU A 75 -1.50 13.04 9.61
CA LEU A 75 -2.19 13.10 10.90
C LEU A 75 -2.63 11.71 11.38
N LEU A 76 -3.11 10.86 10.46
CA LEU A 76 -3.48 9.48 10.78
C LEU A 76 -2.27 8.67 11.26
N VAL A 77 -1.14 8.77 10.56
CA VAL A 77 0.13 8.12 10.94
C VAL A 77 0.59 8.57 12.33
N ALA A 78 0.54 9.87 12.62
CA ALA A 78 0.88 10.38 13.95
C ALA A 78 -0.02 9.79 15.05
N THR A 79 -1.31 9.60 14.74
CA THR A 79 -2.31 9.04 15.67
C THR A 79 -2.08 7.55 15.91
N THR A 80 -1.80 6.76 14.86
CA THR A 80 -1.51 5.32 14.99
C THR A 80 -0.16 5.06 15.64
N ALA A 81 0.88 5.87 15.34
CA ALA A 81 2.19 5.73 15.96
C ALA A 81 2.21 6.11 17.45
N GLY A 82 1.33 7.04 17.86
CA GLY A 82 1.18 7.45 19.27
C GLY A 82 0.30 6.54 20.12
N SER A 83 -0.41 5.56 19.52
CA SER A 83 -1.24 4.61 20.25
C SER A 83 -0.38 3.44 20.76
N PRO A 84 -0.36 3.13 22.08
CA PRO A 84 0.31 1.94 22.55
C PRO A 84 -0.33 0.70 21.90
N PRO A 85 0.43 -0.37 21.61
CA PRO A 85 -0.14 -1.57 21.02
C PRO A 85 -1.25 -2.09 21.95
N ALA A 86 -2.46 -2.23 21.42
CA ALA A 86 -3.54 -2.91 22.11
C ALA A 86 -3.07 -4.33 22.39
N THR A 87 -2.78 -4.62 23.66
CA THR A 87 -2.44 -5.97 24.11
C THR A 87 -3.73 -6.80 24.09
N PRO A 88 -3.68 -8.04 23.58
CA PRO A 88 -4.81 -8.97 23.64
C PRO A 88 -5.18 -9.35 25.07
#